data_AF-Q8YUC6-F1
#
_entry.id   AF-Q8YUC6-F1
#
_cell.length_a   1.000
_cell.length_b   1.000
_cell.length_c   1.000
_cell.angle_alpha   90.00
_cell.angle_beta   90.00
_cell.angle_gamma   90.00
#
_symmetry.space_group_name_H-M   'P 1'
#
loop_
_entity.id
_entity.type
_entity.pdbx_description
1 polymer ?
#
loop_
_entity_poly.entity_id
_entity_poly.type
_entity_poly.pdbx_seq_one_letter_code
_entity_poly.pdbx_strand_id
1 'polypeptide(L)'
;MTSTHVIKDICMKRIIWYPLMSALLIGVHGQGMSPASAGNTQSTAKQIHKELVQPQLLARLHKTNTVNVSQTAKEIDEKTARSLVWNLPQVQRKARTIQRLSRGAIKVDAIVDGLPTPDDPHYKVRIYEDQPDHNTTIYWFRVSKTGVIEALDVIENQYISLEAWTEQLRRRR
;
A
#
# COMPACT_ATOMS: atom_id res chain seq x y z
N MET A 1 -23.11 58.27 11.22
CA MET A 1 -24.10 57.39 11.88
C MET A 1 -23.81 55.95 11.45
N THR A 2 -22.76 55.31 11.99
CA THR A 2 -22.79 54.43 13.17
C THR A 2 -23.90 53.39 13.13
N SER A 3 -23.55 52.15 12.80
CA SER A 3 -23.83 51.03 13.71
C SER A 3 -22.99 49.81 13.34
N THR A 4 -21.89 49.67 14.07
CA THR A 4 -21.19 48.42 14.31
C THR A 4 -22.08 47.49 15.13
N HIS A 5 -22.21 46.22 14.73
CA HIS A 5 -22.53 45.17 15.69
C HIS A 5 -21.68 43.93 15.46
N VAL A 6 -20.66 43.84 16.29
CA VAL A 6 -19.89 42.65 16.65
C VAL A 6 -20.75 41.82 17.59
N ILE A 7 -20.91 40.52 17.31
CA ILE A 7 -21.31 39.49 18.28
C ILE A 7 -20.42 38.28 17.96
N LYS A 8 -19.26 38.19 18.62
CA LYS A 8 -18.97 37.39 19.83
C LYS A 8 -19.00 35.88 19.58
N ASP A 9 -17.81 35.30 19.73
CA ASP A 9 -17.48 33.89 19.79
C ASP A 9 -18.49 33.04 20.58
N ILE A 10 -18.84 31.89 20.00
CA ILE A 10 -19.28 30.73 20.76
C ILE A 10 -18.32 29.58 20.41
N CYS A 11 -17.24 29.51 21.18
CA CYS A 11 -16.34 28.37 21.23
C CYS A 11 -17.05 27.22 21.96
N MET A 12 -17.63 26.28 21.21
CA MET A 12 -18.22 25.08 21.81
C MET A 12 -17.16 23.99 21.95
N LYS A 13 -16.66 23.88 23.18
CA LYS A 13 -15.67 22.91 23.65
C LYS A 13 -16.30 21.50 23.66
N ARG A 14 -15.96 20.66 22.69
CA ARG A 14 -16.39 19.25 22.68
C ARG A 14 -15.43 18.42 23.52
N ILE A 15 -15.93 17.93 24.64
CA ILE A 15 -15.24 17.01 25.54
C ILE A 15 -15.20 15.62 24.89
N ILE A 16 -14.01 15.03 24.91
CA ILE A 16 -13.65 13.73 24.36
C ILE A 16 -14.02 12.64 25.36
N TRP A 17 -14.61 11.53 24.91
CA TRP A 17 -14.78 10.32 25.72
C TRP A 17 -14.27 9.10 24.95
N TYR A 18 -13.10 8.59 25.33
CA TYR A 18 -12.57 7.31 24.85
C TYR A 18 -12.81 6.24 25.93
N PRO A 19 -13.50 5.12 25.62
CA PRO A 19 -13.47 3.97 26.52
C PRO A 19 -12.09 3.30 26.41
N LEU A 20 -11.34 3.35 27.51
CA LEU A 20 -10.14 2.55 27.75
C LEU A 20 -10.55 1.09 28.06
N MET A 21 -9.57 0.17 27.91
CA MET A 21 -9.52 -1.23 28.43
C MET A 21 -9.99 -2.33 27.46
N SER A 22 -9.32 -3.46 27.24
CA SER A 22 -8.04 -4.03 27.72
C SER A 22 -7.66 -5.23 26.82
N ALA A 23 -6.36 -5.46 26.61
CA ALA A 23 -5.87 -6.72 26.05
C ALA A 23 -5.85 -7.83 27.12
N LEU A 24 -6.27 -9.04 26.76
CA LEU A 24 -6.09 -10.25 27.56
C LEU A 24 -5.28 -11.28 26.73
N LEU A 25 -4.06 -11.57 27.15
CA LEU A 25 -3.22 -12.67 26.67
C LEU A 25 -3.04 -13.68 27.79
N ILE A 26 -3.50 -14.92 27.58
CA ILE A 26 -3.13 -16.16 28.28
C ILE A 26 -3.47 -17.30 27.28
N GLY A 27 -2.69 -18.34 26.97
CA GLY A 27 -1.39 -18.83 27.42
C GLY A 27 -1.26 -20.33 27.06
N VAL A 28 -0.05 -20.74 26.64
CA VAL A 28 0.69 -21.96 27.08
C VAL A 28 0.36 -23.38 26.55
N HIS A 29 1.40 -23.93 25.88
CA HIS A 29 2.02 -25.28 25.88
C HIS A 29 1.23 -26.59 25.69
N GLY A 30 1.78 -27.43 24.80
CA GLY A 30 1.60 -28.88 24.80
C GLY A 30 2.59 -29.59 23.88
N GLN A 31 3.76 -29.96 24.41
CA GLN A 31 4.68 -30.94 23.81
C GLN A 31 3.98 -32.31 23.72
N GLY A 32 4.26 -33.07 22.65
CA GLY A 32 3.74 -34.43 22.50
C GLY A 32 4.44 -35.24 21.41
N MET A 33 5.66 -35.70 21.73
CA MET A 33 6.25 -37.01 21.39
C MET A 33 6.23 -37.53 19.92
N SER A 34 7.43 -37.66 19.37
CA SER A 34 7.78 -38.69 18.38
C SER A 34 7.73 -40.09 18.99
N PRO A 35 7.49 -41.12 18.15
CA PRO A 35 8.22 -42.38 18.28
C PRO A 35 9.02 -42.73 17.01
N ALA A 36 10.10 -43.44 17.26
CA ALA A 36 11.11 -43.99 16.36
C ALA A 36 10.52 -45.11 15.45
N SER A 37 10.98 -45.26 14.20
CA SER A 37 12.09 -46.13 13.71
C SER A 37 11.71 -47.58 13.35
N ALA A 38 12.28 -48.00 12.21
CA ALA A 38 12.80 -49.33 11.85
C ALA A 38 12.02 -50.23 10.86
N GLY A 39 12.73 -50.58 9.77
CA GLY A 39 12.60 -51.79 8.94
C GLY A 39 11.56 -51.69 7.83
N ASN A 40 11.76 -52.15 6.59
CA ASN A 40 12.70 -53.13 6.04
C ASN A 40 12.57 -53.17 4.50
N THR A 41 13.52 -53.87 3.89
CA THR A 41 14.09 -53.76 2.54
C THR A 41 13.31 -54.50 1.41
N GLN A 42 13.72 -54.21 0.16
CA GLN A 42 13.80 -55.09 -1.04
C GLN A 42 12.76 -54.76 -2.15
N SER A 43 13.10 -53.93 -3.14
CA SER A 43 13.88 -54.21 -4.37
C SER A 43 13.22 -55.20 -5.33
N THR A 44 12.74 -54.70 -6.48
CA THR A 44 12.95 -55.38 -7.77
C THR A 44 12.99 -54.36 -8.90
N ALA A 45 14.08 -54.38 -9.65
CA ALA A 45 14.40 -53.51 -10.76
C ALA A 45 13.59 -53.81 -12.03
N LYS A 46 13.29 -52.77 -12.82
CA LYS A 46 13.44 -52.81 -14.29
C LYS A 46 13.91 -51.45 -14.80
N GLN A 47 15.11 -51.47 -15.35
CA GLN A 47 15.87 -50.38 -15.95
C GLN A 47 15.86 -50.60 -17.47
N ILE A 48 15.41 -49.61 -18.25
CA ILE A 48 15.76 -49.39 -19.67
C ILE A 48 15.72 -47.85 -19.85
N HIS A 49 16.79 -47.10 -19.60
CA HIS A 49 17.83 -46.68 -20.55
C HIS A 49 17.28 -46.14 -21.89
N LYS A 50 17.15 -44.82 -21.98
CA LYS A 50 17.50 -44.07 -23.20
C LYS A 50 17.89 -42.64 -22.85
N GLU A 51 19.20 -42.45 -22.72
CA GLU A 51 19.89 -41.17 -22.73
C GLU A 51 20.05 -40.71 -24.20
N LEU A 52 19.72 -39.46 -24.51
CA LEU A 52 20.53 -38.64 -25.43
C LEU A 52 20.15 -37.14 -25.33
N VAL A 53 21.02 -36.39 -24.66
CA VAL A 53 21.54 -35.07 -25.04
C VAL A 53 20.55 -33.90 -25.12
N GLN A 54 20.71 -32.93 -24.22
CA GLN A 54 20.89 -31.51 -24.60
C GLN A 54 21.67 -30.75 -23.49
N PRO A 55 23.01 -30.61 -23.58
CA PRO A 55 23.80 -29.75 -22.69
C PRO A 55 23.70 -28.24 -23.03
N GLN A 56 22.74 -27.82 -23.85
CA GLN A 56 22.70 -26.44 -24.38
C GLN A 56 22.01 -25.43 -23.45
N LEU A 57 21.32 -25.87 -22.39
CA LEU A 57 20.56 -24.96 -21.53
C LEU A 57 21.40 -24.30 -20.42
N LEU A 58 22.52 -24.91 -20.02
CA LEU A 58 23.40 -24.39 -18.97
C LEU A 58 24.46 -23.40 -19.49
N ALA A 59 24.85 -23.49 -20.77
CA ALA A 59 25.82 -22.58 -21.36
C ALA A 59 25.23 -21.18 -21.69
N ARG A 60 23.90 -21.00 -21.61
CA ARG A 60 23.23 -19.72 -21.90
C ARG A 60 23.06 -18.80 -20.68
N LEU A 61 23.48 -19.22 -19.49
CA LEU A 61 23.40 -18.41 -18.26
C LEU A 61 24.64 -17.54 -17.98
N HIS A 62 25.70 -17.66 -18.79
CA HIS A 62 26.93 -16.89 -18.62
C HIS A 62 27.09 -15.79 -19.68
N LYS A 63 26.09 -14.93 -19.82
CA LYS A 63 26.28 -13.59 -20.42
C LYS A 63 25.24 -12.60 -19.92
N THR A 64 25.20 -12.39 -18.62
CA THR A 64 24.72 -11.13 -18.08
C THR A 64 25.91 -10.19 -18.06
N ASN A 65 25.99 -9.31 -19.06
CA ASN A 65 26.84 -8.13 -18.96
C ASN A 65 26.47 -7.45 -17.64
N THR A 66 27.38 -7.43 -16.68
CA THR A 66 27.34 -6.52 -15.54
C THR A 66 27.48 -5.11 -16.10
N VAL A 67 26.36 -4.57 -16.60
CA VAL A 67 26.26 -3.16 -16.88
C VAL A 67 26.26 -2.50 -15.51
N ASN A 68 27.40 -1.90 -15.17
CA ASN A 68 27.56 -1.08 -13.99
C ASN A 68 26.78 0.21 -14.24
N VAL A 69 25.46 0.11 -14.15
CA VAL A 69 24.55 1.22 -14.33
C VAL A 69 24.56 1.99 -13.01
N SER A 70 25.54 2.89 -12.87
CA SER A 70 25.33 4.09 -12.05
C SER A 70 24.30 4.96 -12.78
N GLN A 71 23.05 4.49 -12.85
CA GLN A 71 21.92 5.37 -13.08
C GLN A 71 21.70 6.03 -11.75
N THR A 72 22.19 7.26 -11.61
CA THR A 72 21.49 8.22 -10.78
C THR A 72 20.06 8.25 -11.29
N ALA A 73 19.19 7.41 -10.74
CA ALA A 73 17.78 7.42 -11.06
C ALA A 73 17.31 8.85 -10.78
N LYS A 74 16.91 9.56 -11.84
CA LYS A 74 16.44 10.93 -11.73
C LYS A 74 15.30 10.93 -10.72
N GLU A 75 15.47 11.67 -9.61
CA GLU A 75 14.42 11.80 -8.62
C GLU A 75 13.15 12.31 -9.30
N ILE A 76 12.00 11.74 -8.93
CA ILE A 76 10.72 12.19 -9.46
C ILE A 76 10.37 13.57 -8.90
N ASP A 77 9.61 14.34 -9.66
CA ASP A 77 9.04 15.61 -9.21
C ASP A 77 7.63 15.42 -8.60
N GLU A 78 7.10 16.50 -8.02
CA GLU A 78 5.77 16.55 -7.42
C GLU A 78 4.66 16.11 -8.40
N LYS A 79 4.74 16.60 -9.63
CA LYS A 79 3.77 16.29 -10.68
C LYS A 79 3.75 14.80 -11.01
N THR A 80 4.93 14.19 -11.07
CA THR A 80 5.10 12.76 -11.30
C THR A 80 4.55 11.97 -10.11
N ALA A 81 4.86 12.37 -8.87
CA ALA A 81 4.32 11.72 -7.67
C ALA A 81 2.78 11.73 -7.64
N ARG A 82 2.15 12.88 -7.89
CA ARG A 82 0.68 12.98 -8.03
C ARG A 82 0.16 12.08 -9.13
N SER A 83 0.78 12.11 -10.31
CA SER A 83 0.34 11.32 -11.47
C SER A 83 0.43 9.82 -11.21
N LEU A 84 1.48 9.35 -10.54
CA LEU A 84 1.66 7.94 -10.18
C LEU A 84 0.49 7.43 -9.33
N VAL A 85 0.12 8.20 -8.30
CA VAL A 85 -0.99 7.84 -7.40
C VAL A 85 -2.34 7.96 -8.10
N TRP A 86 -2.57 9.04 -8.85
CA TRP A 86 -3.81 9.25 -9.61
C TRP A 86 -4.09 8.10 -10.57
N ASN A 87 -3.05 7.57 -11.23
CA ASN A 87 -3.17 6.52 -12.24
C ASN A 87 -3.37 5.10 -11.67
N LEU A 88 -3.42 4.93 -10.34
CA LEU A 88 -3.71 3.62 -9.74
C LEU A 88 -5.10 3.12 -10.14
N PRO A 89 -5.25 1.86 -10.61
CA PRO A 89 -6.55 1.33 -11.04
C PRO A 89 -7.65 1.42 -10.00
N GLN A 90 -7.31 1.21 -8.73
CA GLN A 90 -8.19 1.27 -7.56
C GLN A 90 -8.71 2.70 -7.34
N VAL A 91 -7.83 3.70 -7.46
CA VAL A 91 -8.16 5.13 -7.38
C VAL A 91 -9.10 5.51 -8.51
N GLN A 92 -8.74 5.20 -9.76
CA GLN A 92 -9.57 5.47 -10.94
C GLN A 92 -10.94 4.79 -10.88
N ARG A 93 -11.01 3.55 -10.40
CA ARG A 93 -12.28 2.85 -10.20
C ARG A 93 -13.16 3.53 -9.15
N LYS A 94 -12.58 3.96 -8.03
CA LYS A 94 -13.30 4.67 -6.98
C LYS A 94 -13.79 6.04 -7.47
N ALA A 95 -12.94 6.80 -8.17
CA ALA A 95 -13.29 8.07 -8.79
C ALA A 95 -14.50 7.96 -9.73
N ARG A 96 -14.46 7.01 -10.69
CA ARG A 96 -15.58 6.74 -11.60
C ARG A 96 -16.86 6.32 -10.86
N THR A 97 -16.71 5.54 -9.79
CA THR A 97 -17.86 5.10 -8.98
C THR A 97 -18.52 6.27 -8.28
N ILE A 98 -17.74 7.12 -7.61
CA ILE A 98 -18.24 8.31 -6.92
C ILE A 98 -18.92 9.25 -7.91
N GLN A 99 -18.25 9.59 -9.02
CA GLN A 99 -18.81 10.49 -10.03
C GLN A 99 -20.12 9.96 -10.61
N ARG A 100 -20.21 8.65 -10.86
CA ARG A 100 -21.44 8.01 -11.36
C ARG A 100 -22.56 8.06 -10.32
N LEU A 101 -22.27 7.70 -9.07
CA LEU A 101 -23.29 7.64 -8.00
C LEU A 101 -23.76 9.05 -7.59
N SER A 102 -22.89 10.05 -7.65
CA SER A 102 -23.22 11.46 -7.39
C SER A 102 -23.85 12.16 -8.59
N ARG A 103 -24.01 11.48 -9.74
CA ARG A 103 -24.45 12.09 -11.01
C ARG A 103 -23.59 13.28 -11.43
N GLY A 104 -22.29 13.25 -11.10
CA GLY A 104 -21.32 14.29 -11.40
C GLY A 104 -21.25 15.43 -10.39
N ALA A 105 -22.08 15.44 -9.34
CA ALA A 105 -22.05 16.47 -8.30
C ALA A 105 -20.78 16.41 -7.43
N ILE A 106 -20.18 15.22 -7.31
CA ILE A 106 -18.92 15.01 -6.61
C ILE A 106 -17.89 14.54 -7.62
N LYS A 107 -16.74 15.23 -7.64
CA LYS A 107 -15.55 14.82 -8.39
C LYS A 107 -14.52 14.25 -7.43
N VAL A 108 -13.57 13.49 -7.96
CA VAL A 108 -12.42 13.03 -7.19
C VAL A 108 -11.18 13.60 -7.85
N ASP A 109 -10.25 14.11 -7.05
CA ASP A 109 -8.96 14.61 -7.51
C ASP A 109 -7.84 14.18 -6.55
N ALA A 110 -6.60 14.46 -6.94
CA ALA A 110 -5.38 14.20 -6.21
C ALA A 110 -4.62 15.52 -6.00
N ILE A 111 -4.00 15.68 -4.84
CA ILE A 111 -3.07 16.79 -4.56
C ILE A 111 -1.86 16.30 -3.79
N VAL A 112 -0.70 16.90 -4.04
CA VAL A 112 0.45 16.70 -3.16
C VAL A 112 0.29 17.63 -1.96
N ASP A 113 0.11 17.01 -0.80
CA ASP A 113 -0.18 17.68 0.47
C ASP A 113 1.11 17.94 1.29
N GLY A 114 2.20 17.27 0.94
CA GLY A 114 3.49 17.44 1.61
C GLY A 114 4.67 17.10 0.69
N LEU A 115 5.72 17.92 0.77
CA LEU A 115 6.97 17.71 0.05
C LEU A 115 7.96 16.89 0.88
N PRO A 116 8.90 16.17 0.23
CA PRO A 116 9.96 15.46 0.92
C PRO A 116 10.82 16.40 1.79
N THR A 117 11.11 15.98 3.02
CA THR A 117 12.07 16.61 3.93
C THR A 117 13.16 15.61 4.31
N PRO A 118 14.24 16.03 5.00
CA PRO A 118 15.24 15.10 5.52
C PRO A 118 14.66 14.04 6.47
N ASP A 119 13.67 14.41 7.29
CA ASP A 119 13.04 13.52 8.27
C ASP A 119 11.92 12.67 7.66
N ASP A 120 11.31 13.13 6.56
CA ASP A 120 10.28 12.41 5.81
C ASP A 120 10.54 12.50 4.30
N PRO A 121 11.31 11.56 3.73
CA PRO A 121 11.81 11.66 2.36
C PRO A 121 10.76 11.25 1.29
N HIS A 122 9.48 11.56 1.52
CA HIS A 122 8.37 11.19 0.64
C HIS A 122 7.50 12.39 0.27
N TYR A 123 6.99 12.36 -0.96
CA TYR A 123 5.83 13.18 -1.33
C TYR A 123 4.58 12.59 -0.66
N LYS A 124 3.80 13.41 0.05
CA LYS A 124 2.50 13.01 0.58
C LYS A 124 1.43 13.36 -0.42
N VAL A 125 0.66 12.38 -0.88
CA VAL A 125 -0.39 12.59 -1.87
C VAL A 125 -1.71 12.15 -1.27
N ARG A 126 -2.72 13.04 -1.29
CA ARG A 126 -4.08 12.68 -0.89
C ARG A 126 -5.00 12.62 -2.08
N ILE A 127 -5.88 11.62 -2.08
CA ILE A 127 -7.01 11.49 -3.00
C ILE A 127 -8.25 11.97 -2.24
N TYR A 128 -9.00 12.91 -2.80
CA TYR A 128 -10.15 13.51 -2.12
C TYR A 128 -11.37 13.65 -3.02
N GLU A 129 -12.54 13.62 -2.39
CA GLU A 129 -13.80 14.06 -2.98
C GLU A 129 -13.83 15.58 -2.94
N ASP A 130 -13.96 16.18 -4.12
CA ASP A 130 -14.24 17.59 -4.33
C ASP A 130 -15.75 17.79 -4.28
N GLN A 131 -16.24 18.27 -3.13
CA GLN A 131 -17.64 18.59 -2.89
C GLN A 131 -17.81 20.12 -2.85
N PRO A 132 -19.02 20.65 -3.09
CA PRO A 132 -19.22 22.10 -3.27
C PRO A 132 -18.77 22.98 -2.08
N ASP A 133 -18.79 22.44 -0.87
CA ASP A 133 -18.55 23.15 0.38
C ASP A 133 -17.30 22.67 1.13
N HIS A 134 -16.82 21.46 0.85
CA HIS A 134 -15.66 20.89 1.51
C HIS A 134 -14.99 19.77 0.70
N ASN A 135 -13.76 19.44 1.10
CA ASN A 135 -13.02 18.31 0.54
C ASN A 135 -12.94 17.18 1.56
N THR A 136 -13.29 15.96 1.14
CA THR A 136 -13.20 14.77 2.00
C THR A 136 -12.12 13.83 1.48
N THR A 137 -11.10 13.54 2.30
CA THR A 137 -10.03 12.62 1.91
C THR A 137 -10.51 11.18 1.88
N ILE A 138 -10.27 10.49 0.75
CA ILE A 138 -10.59 9.09 0.52
C ILE A 138 -9.39 8.21 0.90
N TYR A 139 -8.20 8.58 0.42
CA TYR A 139 -6.97 7.81 0.60
C TYR A 139 -5.77 8.74 0.80
N TRP A 140 -4.83 8.27 1.61
CA TRP A 140 -3.51 8.88 1.77
C TRP A 140 -2.45 7.95 1.19
N PHE A 141 -1.49 8.53 0.50
CA PHE A 141 -0.33 7.84 -0.03
C PHE A 141 0.93 8.62 0.30
N ARG A 142 2.05 7.90 0.38
CA ARG A 142 3.38 8.50 0.29
C ARG A 142 4.10 7.91 -0.92
N VAL A 143 4.91 8.74 -1.58
CA VAL A 143 5.67 8.37 -2.77
C VAL A 143 7.13 8.71 -2.53
N SER A 144 8.02 7.72 -2.63
CA SER A 144 9.46 7.95 -2.51
C SER A 144 9.98 8.77 -3.70
N LYS A 145 11.15 9.36 -3.56
CA LYS A 145 11.88 10.02 -4.67
C LYS A 145 12.19 9.09 -5.85
N THR A 146 12.14 7.77 -5.63
CA THR A 146 12.31 6.74 -6.68
C THR A 146 10.98 6.26 -7.28
N GLY A 147 9.83 6.78 -6.82
CA GLY A 147 8.51 6.42 -7.34
C GLY A 147 7.86 5.21 -6.69
N VAL A 148 8.39 4.70 -5.57
CA VAL A 148 7.74 3.66 -4.78
C VAL A 148 6.54 4.27 -4.06
N ILE A 149 5.37 3.66 -4.22
CA ILE A 149 4.12 4.14 -3.64
C ILE A 149 3.73 3.24 -2.46
N GLU A 150 3.34 3.85 -1.35
CA GLU A 150 2.76 3.18 -0.20
C GLU A 150 1.46 3.89 0.20
N ALA A 151 0.46 3.10 0.60
CA ALA A 151 -0.84 3.60 1.04
C ALA A 151 -0.89 3.64 2.57
N LEU A 152 -1.53 4.64 3.14
CA LEU A 152 -1.81 4.65 4.58
C LEU A 152 -2.95 3.68 4.88
N ASP A 153 -2.68 2.67 5.70
CA ASP A 153 -3.73 1.94 6.41
C ASP A 153 -4.20 2.79 7.58
N VAL A 154 -5.41 3.32 7.46
CA VAL A 154 -6.01 4.18 8.49
C VAL A 154 -6.44 3.43 9.76
N ILE A 155 -6.52 2.09 9.71
CA ILE A 155 -6.86 1.29 10.89
C ILE A 155 -5.61 1.11 11.76
N GLU A 156 -4.54 0.63 11.16
CA GLU A 156 -3.27 0.36 11.84
C GLU A 156 -2.37 1.60 11.92
N ASN A 157 -2.77 2.71 11.30
CA ASN A 157 -2.03 3.97 11.20
C ASN A 157 -0.57 3.78 10.70
N GLN A 158 -0.40 2.94 9.69
CA GLN A 158 0.90 2.62 9.11
C GLN A 158 0.84 2.64 7.58
N TYR A 159 1.94 3.00 6.95
CA TYR A 159 2.07 2.90 5.50
C TYR A 159 2.37 1.45 5.11
N ILE A 160 1.62 0.95 4.13
CA ILE A 160 1.72 -0.42 3.61
C ILE A 160 1.97 -0.40 2.11
N SER A 161 2.51 -1.49 1.58
CA SER A 161 2.71 -1.64 0.13
C SER A 161 1.38 -1.60 -0.64
N LEU A 162 1.44 -1.23 -1.92
CA LEU A 162 0.25 -1.26 -2.79
C LEU A 162 -0.38 -2.66 -2.92
N GLU A 163 0.43 -3.71 -2.84
CA GLU A 163 -0.05 -5.10 -2.85
C GLU A 163 -0.89 -5.40 -1.61
N ALA A 164 -0.34 -5.08 -0.42
CA ALA A 164 -1.06 -5.25 0.84
C ALA A 164 -2.34 -4.42 0.87
N TRP A 165 -2.29 -3.16 0.40
CA TRP A 165 -3.46 -2.30 0.29
C TRP A 165 -4.52 -2.88 -0.67
N THR A 166 -4.09 -3.44 -1.80
CA THR A 166 -5.00 -4.09 -2.76
C THR A 166 -5.70 -5.30 -2.14
N GLU A 167 -4.95 -6.12 -1.41
CA GLU A 167 -5.49 -7.27 -0.70
C GLU A 167 -6.48 -6.84 0.40
N GLN A 168 -6.17 -5.78 1.15
CA GLN A 168 -7.10 -5.19 2.11
C GLN A 168 -8.40 -4.72 1.44
N LEU A 169 -8.31 -3.99 0.33
CA LEU A 169 -9.49 -3.54 -0.43
C LEU A 169 -10.32 -4.70 -0.98
N ARG A 170 -9.69 -5.83 -1.31
CA ARG A 170 -10.37 -7.04 -1.76
C ARG A 170 -11.17 -7.70 -0.64
N ARG A 171 -10.62 -7.75 0.58
CA ARG A 171 -11.28 -8.35 1.76
C ARG A 171 -12.47 -7.54 2.27
N ARG A 172 -12.49 -6.24 2.03
CA ARG A 172 -13.56 -5.32 2.47
C ARG A 172 -14.70 -5.15 1.46
N ARG A 173 -14.63 -5.82 0.33
CA ARG A 173 -15.62 -5.72 -0.75
C ARG A 173 -16.59 -6.89 -0.69
#